data_AF-A0A2S9ISQ4-F1
#
_entry.id   AF-A0A2S9ISQ4-F1
#
_cell.length_a   1.000
_cell.length_b   1.000
_cell.length_c   1.000
_cell.angle_alpha   90.00
_cell.angle_beta   90.00
_cell.angle_gamma   90.00
#
_symmetry.space_group_name_H-M   'P 1'
#
loop_
_entity.id
_entity.type
_entity.pdbx_description
1 polymer ?
#
loop_
_entity_poly.entity_id
_entity_poly.type
_entity_poly.pdbx_seq_one_letter_code
_entity_poly.pdbx_strand_id
1 'polypeptide(L)'
;MMTNIFNPYSRLGSVEAIRHKVLVRLDRCRTEFARAMHVRLLEMLDEMRVDIESELPIWIELDANRHKSESDAFLFELYFERPCCDQRWINEGPISVLEEISVLVHGDEPGIVCGVTLDHTLVPASELDGLDEIFAEIGVHFIAARVKHNAAA
;
A
#
# COMPACT_ATOMS: atom_id res chain seq x y z
N MET A 1 11.91 -22.91 -2.38
CA MET A 1 11.31 -21.64 -1.92
C MET A 1 9.85 -21.72 -2.31
N MET A 2 8.92 -21.82 -1.36
CA MET A 2 7.50 -21.71 -1.71
C MET A 2 7.24 -20.23 -2.01
N THR A 3 7.19 -19.88 -3.28
CA THR A 3 6.71 -18.59 -3.76
C THR A 3 5.30 -18.41 -3.20
N ASN A 4 5.12 -17.37 -2.38
CA ASN A 4 3.80 -17.01 -1.87
C ASN A 4 3.03 -16.45 -3.07
N ILE A 5 2.29 -17.31 -3.76
CA ILE A 5 1.51 -16.95 -4.95
C ILE A 5 0.51 -15.88 -4.51
N PHE A 6 0.62 -14.67 -5.07
CA PHE A 6 -0.36 -13.61 -4.82
C PHE A 6 -1.76 -14.17 -5.10
N ASN A 7 -2.73 -13.91 -4.23
CA ASN A 7 -4.10 -14.31 -4.46
C ASN A 7 -4.97 -13.11 -4.12
N PRO A 8 -5.63 -12.47 -5.10
CA PRO A 8 -6.35 -11.23 -4.86
C PRO A 8 -7.48 -11.43 -3.85
N TYR A 9 -8.12 -12.60 -3.79
CA TYR A 9 -9.12 -12.90 -2.75
C TYR A 9 -8.51 -12.97 -1.35
N SER A 10 -7.34 -13.60 -1.21
CA SER A 10 -6.64 -13.67 0.08
C SER A 10 -6.14 -12.29 0.51
N ARG A 11 -5.68 -11.48 -0.45
CA ARG A 11 -5.25 -10.09 -0.22
C ARG A 11 -6.43 -9.21 0.19
N LEU A 12 -7.56 -9.28 -0.52
CA LEU A 12 -8.81 -8.59 -0.16
C LEU A 12 -9.27 -8.95 1.26
N GLY A 13 -9.28 -10.25 1.58
CA GLY A 13 -9.65 -10.70 2.92
C GLY A 13 -8.72 -10.14 4.01
N SER A 14 -7.43 -10.03 3.72
CA SER A 14 -6.45 -9.43 4.64
C SER A 14 -6.68 -7.93 4.80
N VAL A 15 -6.88 -7.20 3.70
CA VAL A 15 -7.15 -5.75 3.71
C VAL A 15 -8.43 -5.44 4.48
N GLU A 16 -9.51 -6.19 4.26
CA GLU A 16 -10.77 -6.02 4.99
C GLU A 16 -10.63 -6.33 6.49
N ALA A 17 -9.87 -7.37 6.85
CA ALA A 17 -9.61 -7.70 8.25
C ALA A 17 -8.84 -6.56 8.95
N ILE A 18 -7.82 -6.00 8.29
CA ILE A 18 -7.07 -4.85 8.79
C ILE A 18 -7.97 -3.62 8.90
N ARG A 19 -8.75 -3.31 7.86
CA ARG A 19 -9.69 -2.19 7.83
C ARG A 19 -10.67 -2.25 8.99
N HIS A 20 -11.20 -3.44 9.30
CA HIS A 20 -12.05 -3.63 10.46
C HIS A 20 -11.33 -3.33 11.78
N LYS A 21 -10.07 -3.77 11.95
CA LYS A 21 -9.27 -3.43 13.14
C LYS A 21 -9.07 -1.92 13.27
N VAL A 22 -8.74 -1.23 12.17
CA VAL A 22 -8.55 0.24 12.16
C VAL A 22 -9.84 0.95 12.56
N LEU A 23 -11.00 0.53 12.04
CA LEU A 23 -12.31 1.08 12.41
C LEU A 23 -12.59 0.92 13.91
N VAL A 24 -12.36 -0.27 14.48
CA VAL A 24 -12.59 -0.52 15.91
C VAL A 24 -11.66 0.34 16.79
N ARG A 25 -10.44 0.65 16.33
CA ARG A 25 -9.50 1.51 17.06
C ARG A 25 -9.83 3.00 16.89
N LEU A 26 -10.36 3.42 15.74
CA LEU A 26 -10.80 4.80 15.49
C LEU A 26 -11.77 5.31 16.56
N ASP A 27 -12.72 4.47 16.98
CA ASP A 27 -13.69 4.79 18.03
C ASP A 27 -13.05 5.02 19.41
N ARG A 28 -11.82 4.57 19.61
CA ARG A 28 -11.06 4.66 20.87
C ARG A 28 -9.98 5.74 20.84
N CYS A 29 -9.77 6.42 19.71
CA CYS A 29 -8.77 7.47 19.55
C CYS A 29 -9.04 8.63 20.52
N ARG A 30 -7.99 9.04 21.25
CA ARG A 30 -8.11 10.07 22.29
C ARG A 30 -7.83 11.46 21.75
N THR A 31 -7.10 11.55 20.64
CA THR A 31 -6.68 12.83 20.05
C THR A 31 -7.28 12.99 18.65
N GLU A 32 -7.54 14.24 18.26
CA GLU A 32 -7.97 14.55 16.88
C GLU A 32 -6.89 14.17 15.87
N PHE A 33 -5.62 14.32 16.25
CA PHE A 33 -4.47 13.91 15.43
C PHE A 33 -4.49 12.39 15.14
N ALA A 34 -4.61 11.55 16.17
CA ALA A 34 -4.72 10.11 15.98
C ALA A 34 -5.97 9.71 15.18
N ARG A 35 -7.08 10.40 15.40
CA ARG A 35 -8.32 10.18 14.62
C ARG A 35 -8.10 10.47 13.14
N ALA A 36 -7.45 11.58 12.81
CA ALA A 36 -7.14 11.94 11.42
C ALA A 36 -6.25 10.89 10.74
N MET A 37 -5.21 10.38 11.42
CA MET A 37 -4.36 9.32 10.90
C MET A 37 -5.13 8.02 10.65
N HIS A 38 -6.01 7.62 11.56
CA HIS A 38 -6.84 6.43 11.37
C HIS A 38 -7.80 6.59 10.19
N VAL A 39 -8.45 7.75 10.05
CA VAL A 39 -9.30 8.06 8.89
C VAL A 39 -8.50 7.98 7.60
N ARG A 40 -7.30 8.58 7.56
CA ARG A 40 -6.45 8.54 6.37
C ARG A 40 -6.01 7.12 6.02
N LEU A 41 -5.64 6.32 7.01
CA LEU A 41 -5.33 4.90 6.79
C LEU A 41 -6.54 4.13 6.23
N LEU A 42 -7.76 4.41 6.70
CA LEU A 42 -8.97 3.78 6.16
C LEU A 42 -9.19 4.13 4.68
N GLU A 43 -9.00 5.39 4.30
CA GLU A 43 -9.07 5.82 2.90
C GLU A 43 -8.04 5.05 2.04
N MET A 44 -6.80 4.95 2.51
CA MET A 44 -5.75 4.22 1.79
C MET A 44 -6.03 2.71 1.68
N LEU A 45 -6.65 2.11 2.70
CA LEU A 45 -7.09 0.72 2.64
C LEU A 45 -8.26 0.53 1.67
N ASP A 46 -9.17 1.51 1.57
CA ASP A 46 -10.24 1.52 0.57
C ASP A 46 -9.68 1.69 -0.86
N GLU A 47 -8.66 2.55 -1.06
CA GLU A 47 -7.93 2.67 -2.33
C GLU A 47 -7.23 1.34 -2.70
N MET A 48 -6.54 0.72 -1.74
CA MET A 48 -5.90 -0.59 -1.95
C MET A 48 -6.91 -1.67 -2.31
N ARG A 49 -8.11 -1.65 -1.69
CA ARG A 49 -9.19 -2.57 -2.05
C ARG A 49 -9.61 -2.38 -3.51
N VAL A 50 -9.84 -1.14 -3.94
CA VAL A 50 -10.23 -0.83 -5.32
C VAL A 50 -9.18 -1.32 -6.31
N ASP A 51 -7.89 -1.11 -6.01
CA ASP A 51 -6.80 -1.60 -6.87
C ASP A 51 -6.80 -3.13 -6.97
N ILE A 52 -6.96 -3.85 -5.85
CA ILE A 52 -7.02 -5.32 -5.88
C ILE A 52 -8.28 -5.81 -6.59
N GLU A 53 -9.43 -5.16 -6.40
CA GLU A 53 -10.69 -5.48 -7.10
C GLU A 53 -10.55 -5.30 -8.61
N SER A 54 -9.81 -4.28 -9.05
CA SER A 54 -9.55 -4.03 -10.46
C SER A 54 -8.74 -5.14 -11.13
N GLU A 55 -7.97 -5.91 -10.35
CA GLU A 55 -7.16 -7.02 -10.82
C GLU A 55 -7.91 -8.35 -10.88
N LEU A 56 -9.04 -8.47 -10.19
CA LEU A 56 -9.83 -9.71 -10.15
C LEU A 56 -10.18 -10.27 -11.53
N PRO A 57 -10.63 -9.47 -12.53
CA PRO A 57 -10.97 -10.00 -13.84
C PRO A 57 -9.78 -10.66 -14.54
N ILE A 58 -8.61 -10.03 -14.46
CA ILE A 58 -7.36 -10.54 -15.07
C ILE A 58 -6.95 -11.84 -14.38
N TRP A 59 -7.00 -11.88 -13.04
CA TRP A 59 -6.68 -13.08 -12.28
C TRP A 59 -7.63 -14.25 -12.62
N ILE A 60 -8.94 -14.01 -12.72
CA ILE A 60 -9.94 -15.04 -13.06
C ILE A 60 -9.66 -15.62 -14.44
N GLU A 61 -9.36 -14.77 -15.42
CA GLU A 61 -9.04 -15.20 -16.78
C GLU A 61 -7.76 -16.03 -16.80
N LEU A 62 -6.68 -15.57 -16.17
CA LEU A 62 -5.41 -16.27 -16.12
C LEU A 62 -5.54 -17.62 -15.37
N ASP A 63 -6.22 -17.67 -14.23
CA ASP A 63 -6.41 -18.91 -13.45
C ASP A 63 -7.23 -19.95 -14.24
N ALA A 64 -8.25 -19.51 -14.97
CA ALA A 64 -9.06 -20.39 -15.83
C ALA A 64 -8.25 -20.96 -17.01
N ASN A 65 -7.21 -20.26 -17.45
CA ASN A 65 -6.41 -20.62 -18.62
C ASN A 65 -5.08 -21.32 -18.27
N ARG A 66 -4.58 -21.21 -17.04
CA ARG A 66 -3.21 -21.62 -16.66
C ARG A 66 -2.80 -23.06 -16.99
N HIS A 67 -3.77 -23.95 -17.16
CA HIS A 67 -3.53 -25.37 -17.47
C HIS A 67 -3.75 -25.72 -18.95
N LYS A 68 -4.09 -24.75 -19.81
CA LYS A 68 -4.40 -24.96 -21.22
C LYS A 68 -3.15 -25.14 -22.07
N SER A 69 -2.04 -24.48 -21.72
CA SER A 69 -0.75 -24.60 -22.40
C SER A 69 0.41 -24.21 -21.49
N GLU A 70 1.63 -24.57 -21.87
CA GLU A 70 2.85 -24.09 -21.20
C GLU A 70 2.98 -22.56 -21.25
N SER A 71 2.57 -21.93 -22.36
CA SER A 71 2.51 -20.48 -22.45
C SER A 71 1.50 -19.84 -21.50
N ASP A 72 0.34 -20.46 -21.29
CA ASP A 72 -0.65 -19.96 -20.33
C ASP A 72 -0.17 -20.13 -18.88
N ALA A 73 0.51 -21.23 -18.58
CA ALA A 73 1.16 -21.43 -17.29
C ALA A 73 2.24 -20.38 -17.03
N PHE A 74 3.07 -20.07 -18.04
CA PHE A 74 4.09 -19.03 -17.96
C PHE A 74 3.49 -17.63 -17.80
N LEU A 75 2.42 -17.29 -18.54
CA LEU A 75 1.71 -16.02 -18.38
C LEU A 75 1.07 -15.87 -17.00
N PHE A 76 0.48 -16.96 -16.48
CA PHE A 76 -0.02 -17.02 -15.12
C PHE A 76 1.13 -16.72 -14.14
N GLU A 77 2.26 -17.44 -14.21
CA GLU A 77 3.43 -17.24 -13.34
C GLU A 77 4.00 -15.81 -13.41
N LEU A 78 4.17 -15.24 -14.61
CA LEU A 78 4.72 -13.89 -14.80
C LEU A 78 3.87 -12.82 -14.12
N TYR A 79 2.54 -12.95 -14.20
CA TYR A 79 1.63 -12.03 -13.52
C TYR A 79 1.77 -12.12 -11.98
N PHE A 80 2.02 -13.31 -11.42
CA PHE A 80 2.27 -13.46 -9.96
C PHE A 80 3.60 -12.91 -9.49
N GLU A 81 4.60 -12.77 -10.36
CA GLU A 81 5.88 -12.22 -9.94
C GLU A 81 5.75 -10.74 -9.55
N ARG A 82 4.86 -9.98 -10.21
CA ARG A 82 4.62 -8.55 -9.93
C ARG A 82 3.20 -8.09 -10.31
N PRO A 83 2.19 -8.34 -9.46
CA PRO A 83 0.89 -7.70 -9.61
C PRO A 83 1.02 -6.17 -9.62
N CYS A 84 0.17 -5.47 -10.37
CA CYS A 84 0.22 -4.01 -10.47
C CYS A 84 -0.04 -3.34 -9.12
N CYS A 85 -0.88 -3.92 -8.28
CA CYS A 85 -1.16 -3.47 -6.93
C CYS A 85 0.07 -3.58 -6.03
N ASP A 86 0.86 -4.65 -6.17
CA ASP A 86 2.10 -4.80 -5.41
C ASP A 86 3.15 -3.78 -5.85
N GLN A 87 3.15 -3.40 -7.13
CA GLN A 87 4.01 -2.33 -7.61
C GLN A 87 3.73 -1.00 -6.88
N ARG A 88 2.47 -0.59 -6.80
CA ARG A 88 2.07 0.66 -6.14
C ARG A 88 2.24 0.61 -4.63
N TRP A 89 1.82 -0.48 -3.99
CA TRP A 89 1.70 -0.52 -2.53
C TRP A 89 2.92 -1.13 -1.83
N ILE A 90 3.71 -1.97 -2.50
CA ILE A 90 4.87 -2.66 -1.88
C ILE A 90 6.19 -2.13 -2.43
N ASN A 91 6.28 -1.90 -3.75
CA ASN A 91 7.56 -1.64 -4.40
C ASN A 91 7.99 -0.17 -4.41
N GLU A 92 7.09 0.77 -4.10
CA GLU A 92 7.39 2.22 -4.07
C GLU A 92 7.99 2.70 -2.73
N GLY A 93 8.29 1.77 -1.81
CA GLY A 93 8.94 2.05 -0.53
C GLY A 93 7.95 2.42 0.57
N PRO A 94 8.42 3.05 1.68
CA PRO A 94 7.55 3.43 2.77
C PRO A 94 6.50 4.44 2.35
N ILE A 95 5.23 4.16 2.66
CA ILE A 95 4.12 5.06 2.39
C ILE A 95 3.73 5.74 3.70
N SER A 96 3.77 7.06 3.72
CA SER A 96 3.35 7.82 4.90
C SER A 96 1.84 8.05 4.90
N VAL A 97 1.20 7.75 6.03
CA VAL A 97 -0.25 8.00 6.23
C VAL A 97 -0.57 9.46 6.56
N LEU A 98 0.44 10.32 6.70
CA LEU A 98 0.27 11.73 7.07
C LEU A 98 0.49 12.65 5.88
N GLU A 99 1.72 12.70 5.40
CA GLU A 99 2.14 13.57 4.32
C GLU A 99 2.85 12.74 3.26
N GLU A 100 2.64 13.06 1.98
CA GLU A 100 3.34 12.40 0.88
C GLU A 100 4.85 12.63 1.02
N ILE A 101 5.61 11.55 1.21
CA ILE A 101 7.07 11.58 1.43
C ILE A 101 7.87 11.08 0.21
N SER A 102 7.20 10.62 -0.83
CA SER A 102 7.80 10.16 -2.08
C SER A 102 7.05 10.80 -3.22
N VAL A 103 7.75 11.51 -4.11
CA VAL A 103 7.17 12.19 -5.25
C VAL A 103 7.89 11.82 -6.53
N LEU A 104 7.17 11.79 -7.65
CA LEU A 104 7.77 11.64 -8.97
C LEU A 104 8.12 13.02 -9.53
N VAL A 105 9.39 13.24 -9.83
CA VAL A 105 9.90 14.45 -10.47
C VAL A 105 10.12 14.17 -11.95
N HIS A 106 9.55 15.02 -12.79
CA HIS A 106 9.75 14.99 -14.23
C HIS A 106 10.93 15.90 -14.59
N GLY A 107 11.89 15.36 -15.35
CA GLY A 107 12.96 16.16 -15.93
C GLY A 107 12.46 17.04 -17.08
N ASP A 108 13.26 18.05 -17.46
CA ASP A 108 12.94 18.96 -18.56
C ASP A 108 12.87 18.25 -19.93
N GLU A 109 13.52 17.09 -20.05
CA GLU A 109 13.42 16.23 -21.22
C GLU A 109 12.25 15.24 -21.10
N PRO A 110 11.41 15.08 -22.14
CA PRO A 110 10.30 14.14 -22.13
C PRO A 110 10.76 12.72 -21.81
N GLY A 111 10.13 12.09 -20.81
CA GLY A 111 10.37 10.69 -20.45
C GLY A 111 11.37 10.47 -19.31
N ILE A 112 12.03 11.50 -18.79
CA ILE A 112 12.83 11.38 -17.57
C ILE A 112 11.90 11.55 -16.36
N VAL A 113 11.69 10.47 -15.62
CA VAL A 113 10.93 10.47 -14.36
C VAL A 113 11.80 9.85 -13.27
N CYS A 114 11.96 10.56 -12.16
CA CYS A 114 12.74 10.09 -11.01
C CYS A 114 11.90 10.15 -9.73
N GLY A 115 11.86 9.06 -8.98
CA GLY A 115 11.29 9.04 -7.63
C GLY A 115 12.22 9.72 -6.63
N VAL A 116 11.73 10.72 -5.92
CA VAL A 116 12.46 11.46 -4.90
C VAL A 116 11.77 11.29 -3.56
N THR A 117 12.52 10.81 -2.57
CA THR A 117 12.07 10.79 -1.17
C THR A 117 12.33 12.16 -0.54
N LEU A 118 11.31 12.76 0.03
CA LEU A 118 11.38 14.02 0.75
C LEU A 118 11.96 13.81 2.15
N ASP A 119 12.73 14.80 2.62
CA ASP A 119 13.19 14.85 4.00
C ASP A 119 11.99 14.86 4.94
N HIS A 120 11.96 13.93 5.90
CA HIS A 120 10.85 13.79 6.83
C HIS A 120 11.34 13.44 8.24
N THR A 121 10.42 13.53 9.19
CA THR A 121 10.61 13.10 10.58
C THR A 121 9.53 12.11 10.95
N LEU A 122 9.92 10.96 11.49
CA LEU A 122 8.99 9.94 11.97
C LEU A 122 8.23 10.43 13.21
N VAL A 123 6.94 10.17 13.23
CA VAL A 123 6.08 10.41 14.38
C VAL A 123 6.28 9.28 15.41
N PRO A 124 6.51 9.58 16.69
CA PRO A 124 6.72 8.55 17.71
C PRO A 124 5.45 7.74 17.95
N ALA A 125 5.60 6.46 18.26
CA ALA A 125 4.49 5.52 18.50
C ALA A 125 3.47 6.01 19.56
N SER A 126 3.93 6.78 20.56
CA SER A 126 3.07 7.38 21.57
C SER A 126 2.03 8.37 21.01
N GLU A 127 2.28 8.96 19.85
CA GLU A 127 1.33 9.85 19.16
C GLU A 127 0.39 9.09 18.20
N LEU A 128 0.66 7.79 17.97
CA LEU A 128 -0.03 6.98 16.97
C LEU A 128 -1.25 6.22 17.51
N ASP A 129 -1.50 6.27 18.82
CA ASP A 129 -2.60 5.56 19.51
C ASP A 129 -2.73 4.07 19.05
N GLY A 130 -1.61 3.39 18.85
CA GLY A 130 -1.55 1.97 18.47
C GLY A 130 -1.57 1.68 16.97
N LEU A 131 -1.49 2.68 16.08
CA LEU A 131 -1.34 2.42 14.63
C LEU A 131 -0.02 1.75 14.27
N ASP A 132 1.03 1.93 15.07
CA ASP A 132 2.33 1.29 14.89
C ASP A 132 2.24 -0.24 14.87
N GLU A 133 1.39 -0.81 15.73
CA GLU A 133 1.10 -2.26 15.71
C GLU A 133 0.41 -2.68 14.41
N ILE A 134 -0.51 -1.86 13.91
CA ILE A 134 -1.25 -2.14 12.68
C ILE A 134 -0.30 -2.08 11.48
N PHE A 135 0.59 -1.08 11.42
CA PHE A 135 1.57 -0.97 10.34
C PHE A 135 2.46 -2.21 10.22
N ALA A 136 2.83 -2.83 11.34
CA ALA A 136 3.64 -4.05 11.34
C ALA A 136 2.89 -5.28 10.79
N GLU A 137 1.55 -5.30 10.86
CA GLU A 137 0.72 -6.40 10.35
C GLU A 137 0.39 -6.26 8.86
N ILE A 138 0.35 -5.04 8.36
CA ILE A 138 0.06 -4.76 6.96
C ILE A 138 1.32 -5.12 6.17
N GLY A 139 1.23 -6.07 5.23
CA GLY A 139 2.34 -6.46 4.35
C GLY A 139 2.74 -5.38 3.32
N VAL A 140 2.60 -4.10 3.70
CA VAL A 140 3.00 -2.85 3.05
C VAL A 140 3.64 -2.00 4.13
N HIS A 141 4.78 -1.38 3.83
CA HIS A 141 5.53 -0.63 4.84
C HIS A 141 4.92 0.77 5.06
N PHE A 142 3.82 0.83 5.81
CA PHE A 142 3.26 2.12 6.24
C PHE A 142 4.09 2.74 7.36
N ILE A 143 4.26 4.06 7.28
CA ILE A 143 4.84 4.86 8.35
C ILE A 143 3.97 6.09 8.63
N ALA A 144 4.19 6.73 9.77
CA ALA A 144 3.68 8.06 10.04
C ALA A 144 4.86 9.03 10.05
N ALA A 145 4.91 9.93 9.07
CA ALA A 145 6.01 10.86 8.90
C ALA A 145 5.50 12.26 8.49
N ARG A 146 6.16 13.29 9.01
CA ARG A 146 5.96 14.69 8.61
C ARG A 146 7.13 15.13 7.74
N VAL A 147 6.86 15.58 6.53
CA VAL A 147 7.81 16.23 5.62
C VAL A 147 8.37 17.47 6.32
N LYS A 148 9.68 17.61 6.28
CA LYS A 148 10.36 18.81 6.77
C LYS A 148 10.15 19.90 5.72
N HIS A 149 9.22 20.80 5.97
CA HIS A 149 9.17 22.04 5.20
C HIS A 149 10.40 22.87 5.56
N ASN A 150 11.38 22.92 4.66
CA ASN A 150 12.37 23.98 4.70
C ASN A 150 11.62 25.29 4.44
N ALA A 151 11.41 26.08 5.49
CA ALA A 151 10.99 27.46 5.31
C ALA A 151 12.04 28.11 4.38
N ALA A 152 11.60 28.54 3.20
CA ALA A 152 12.44 29.34 2.33
C ALA A 152 12.89 30.57 3.13
N ALA A 153 14.20 30.66 3.37
CA ALA A 153 14.84 31.79 4.02
C ALA A 153 14.87 33.02 3.10
#